data_AF-A0AAV8WYT3-F1
#
_entry.id   AF-A0AAV8WYT3-F1
#
_cell.length_a   1.000
_cell.length_b   1.000
_cell.length_c   1.000
_cell.angle_alpha   90.00
_cell.angle_beta   90.00
_cell.angle_gamma   90.00
#
_symmetry.space_group_name_H-M   'P 1'
#
loop_
_entity.id
_entity.type
_entity.pdbx_description
1 polymer ?
#
loop_
_entity_poly.entity_id
_entity_poly.type
_entity_poly.pdbx_seq_one_letter_code
_entity_poly.pdbx_strand_id
1 'polypeptide(L)'
;MEIVQFALYWQSERMCLISLRGKHGKHKKVDDEIKDSVRKHISLIPSVESHYTREHTTRRFIDGSKTTAEIYRDYVNDRNEINRPIANYVMFYRIFTEEFNISFFNPKKDRCETCVAFENATGEEKENLNPKYENHLKEKDLSRKEKERDKGRASETLLINLFSLLEVPKRLALPI
;
A
#
# COMPACT_ATOMS: atom_id res chain seq x y z
N MET A 1 13.27 52.04 -18.71
CA MET A 1 13.41 50.57 -18.58
C MET A 1 13.62 50.19 -17.11
N GLU A 2 12.67 50.48 -16.22
CA GLU A 2 12.86 50.22 -14.78
C GLU A 2 11.68 49.54 -14.07
N ILE A 3 10.56 49.29 -14.76
CA ILE A 3 9.41 48.61 -14.14
C ILE A 3 9.48 47.08 -14.33
N VAL A 4 10.12 46.63 -15.42
CA VAL A 4 10.18 45.19 -15.77
C VAL A 4 11.17 44.42 -14.89
N GLN A 5 12.19 45.09 -14.35
CA GLN A 5 13.21 44.47 -13.49
C GLN A 5 12.65 44.09 -12.11
N PHE A 6 11.62 44.79 -11.62
CA PHE A 6 11.07 44.56 -10.29
C PHE A 6 10.13 43.34 -10.24
N ALA A 7 9.45 43.01 -11.34
CA ALA A 7 8.52 41.88 -11.39
C ALA A 7 9.21 40.50 -11.44
N LEU A 8 10.40 40.41 -12.06
CA LEU A 8 11.15 39.17 -12.17
C LEU A 8 11.88 38.78 -10.87
N TYR A 9 12.10 39.71 -9.96
CA TYR A 9 12.69 39.44 -8.65
C TYR A 9 11.72 38.72 -7.69
N TRP A 10 10.40 38.85 -7.89
CA TRP A 10 9.38 38.23 -7.04
C TRP A 10 8.92 36.84 -7.49
N GLN A 11 9.42 36.31 -8.61
CA GLN A 11 9.07 34.96 -9.09
C GLN A 11 10.04 33.85 -8.63
N SER A 12 11.22 34.17 -8.08
CA SER A 12 12.22 33.16 -7.70
C SER A 12 12.17 32.71 -6.25
N GLU A 13 11.39 33.35 -5.38
CA GLU A 13 11.29 32.98 -3.96
C GLU A 13 9.84 32.70 -3.56
N ARG A 14 9.29 31.55 -3.98
CA ARG A 14 8.24 30.87 -3.21
C ARG A 14 8.85 30.27 -1.94
N MET A 15 9.44 31.10 -1.09
CA MET A 15 9.65 30.76 0.31
C MET A 15 8.30 30.87 1.00
N CYS A 16 7.54 29.78 0.99
CA CYS A 16 6.42 29.62 1.90
C CYS A 16 7.03 29.55 3.32
N LEU A 17 7.11 30.72 3.98
CA LEU A 17 7.51 30.83 5.39
C LEU A 17 6.64 29.87 6.20
N ILE A 18 7.24 28.78 6.62
CA ILE A 18 6.58 27.72 7.37
C ILE A 18 6.02 28.35 8.64
N SER A 19 4.70 28.50 8.75
CA SER A 19 4.07 29.11 9.91
C SER A 19 4.50 28.37 11.20
N LEU A 20 5.14 29.10 12.12
CA LEU A 20 5.56 28.59 13.44
C LEU A 20 4.44 28.70 14.49
N ARG A 21 3.22 29.12 14.10
CA ARG A 21 2.07 29.19 15.02
C ARG A 21 1.72 27.79 15.54
N GLY A 22 1.54 27.67 16.85
CA GLY A 22 1.22 26.40 17.53
C GLY A 22 2.42 25.49 17.82
N LYS A 23 3.65 25.84 17.39
CA LYS A 23 4.86 25.06 17.72
C LYS A 23 5.47 25.53 19.04
N HIS A 24 4.77 25.32 20.14
CA HIS A 24 5.36 25.45 21.47
C HIS A 24 6.00 24.11 21.83
N GLY A 25 7.33 24.09 21.97
CA GLY A 25 8.14 22.92 22.41
C GLY A 25 7.84 22.41 23.83
N LYS A 26 6.67 22.76 24.37
CA LYS A 26 6.12 22.37 25.67
C LYS A 26 5.39 21.02 25.65
N HIS A 27 5.23 20.41 24.47
CA HIS A 27 4.65 19.08 24.39
C HIS A 27 5.65 18.05 24.92
N LYS A 28 5.22 17.28 25.93
CA LYS A 28 5.98 16.12 26.41
C LYS A 28 6.22 15.18 25.23
N LYS A 29 7.48 14.98 24.86
CA LYS A 29 7.86 13.94 23.92
C LYS A 29 7.80 12.61 24.65
N VAL A 30 7.21 11.62 23.98
CA VAL A 30 7.26 10.24 24.45
C VAL A 30 8.68 9.73 24.20
N ASP A 31 9.19 8.96 25.17
CA ASP A 31 10.49 8.31 25.11
C ASP A 31 10.62 7.46 23.83
N ASP A 32 11.79 7.51 23.21
CA ASP A 32 12.07 6.77 21.99
C ASP A 32 12.17 5.26 22.26
N GLU A 33 12.53 4.84 23.49
CA GLU A 33 12.51 3.42 23.91
C GLU A 33 11.11 2.80 23.72
N ILE A 34 10.08 3.56 24.08
CA ILE A 34 8.69 3.09 23.99
C ILE A 34 8.31 2.87 22.52
N LYS A 35 8.70 3.79 21.63
CA LYS A 35 8.43 3.65 20.19
C LYS A 35 9.18 2.46 19.60
N ASP A 36 10.43 2.27 19.98
CA ASP A 36 11.24 1.15 19.51
C ASP A 36 10.71 -0.19 20.00
N SER A 37 10.14 -0.24 21.22
CA SER A 37 9.46 -1.44 21.71
C SER A 37 8.28 -1.84 20.82
N VAL A 38 7.49 -0.85 20.38
CA VAL A 38 6.37 -1.07 19.45
C VAL A 38 6.88 -1.56 18.09
N ARG A 39 7.93 -0.94 17.55
CA ARG A 39 8.52 -1.36 16.26
C ARG A 39 9.01 -2.80 16.31
N LYS A 40 9.69 -3.18 17.39
CA LYS A 40 10.14 -4.56 17.62
C LYS A 40 8.97 -5.52 17.65
N HIS A 41 7.92 -5.21 18.41
CA HIS A 41 6.71 -6.03 18.47
C HIS A 41 6.08 -6.24 17.10
N ILE A 42 5.89 -5.17 16.34
CA ILE A 42 5.26 -5.23 15.01
C ILE A 42 6.13 -6.01 14.02
N SER A 43 7.47 -5.90 14.12
CA SER A 43 8.40 -6.62 13.24
C SER A 43 8.37 -8.14 13.40
N LEU A 44 7.91 -8.64 14.54
CA LEU A 44 7.76 -10.09 14.79
C LEU A 44 6.50 -10.67 14.11
N ILE A 45 5.57 -9.82 13.67
CA ILE A 45 4.33 -10.26 13.07
C ILE A 45 4.60 -10.71 11.62
N PRO A 46 4.28 -11.96 11.26
CA PRO A 46 4.42 -12.41 9.89
C PRO A 46 3.49 -11.60 9.00
N SER A 47 4.06 -10.94 8.00
CA SER A 47 3.32 -10.13 7.03
C SER A 47 3.80 -10.43 5.63
N VAL A 48 2.86 -10.47 4.69
CA VAL A 48 3.07 -10.81 3.29
C VAL A 48 2.95 -9.55 2.46
N GLU A 49 3.85 -9.39 1.50
CA GLU A 49 3.72 -8.33 0.49
C GLU A 49 2.59 -8.66 -0.46
N SER A 50 1.78 -7.66 -0.80
CA SER A 50 0.65 -7.92 -1.67
C SER A 50 1.11 -8.18 -3.11
N HIS A 51 1.02 -9.45 -3.48
CA HIS A 51 1.23 -9.93 -4.86
C HIS A 51 0.30 -9.25 -5.88
N TYR A 52 -0.85 -8.75 -5.41
CA TYR A 52 -1.93 -8.22 -6.23
C TYR A 52 -2.06 -6.70 -6.17
N THR A 53 -1.16 -5.99 -5.50
CA THR A 53 -1.14 -4.53 -5.50
C THR A 53 -0.31 -4.01 -6.66
N ARG A 54 -0.60 -2.76 -7.04
CA ARG A 54 0.21 -2.02 -8.01
C ARG A 54 1.64 -1.94 -7.49
N GLU A 55 2.59 -1.98 -8.41
CA GLU A 55 4.05 -1.89 -8.20
C GLU A 55 4.48 -0.75 -7.26
N HIS A 56 3.69 0.32 -7.17
CA HIS A 56 4.02 1.50 -6.36
C HIS A 56 3.58 1.45 -4.89
N THR A 57 2.97 0.37 -4.38
CA THR A 57 2.57 0.32 -2.97
C THR A 57 3.46 -0.60 -2.15
N THR A 58 4.12 -0.05 -1.13
CA THR A 58 4.89 -0.78 -0.11
C THR A 58 4.01 -1.38 0.99
N ARG A 59 2.71 -1.55 0.72
CA ARG A 59 1.73 -1.97 1.73
C ARG A 59 1.89 -3.45 2.03
N ARG A 60 2.04 -3.77 3.32
CA ARG A 60 2.15 -5.14 3.83
C ARG A 60 0.80 -5.61 4.35
N PHE A 61 0.55 -6.91 4.26
CA PHE A 61 -0.72 -7.49 4.65
C PHE A 61 -0.52 -8.59 5.68
N ILE A 62 -1.40 -8.59 6.68
CA ILE A 62 -1.52 -9.68 7.65
C ILE A 62 -2.79 -10.47 7.36
N ASP A 63 -2.73 -11.78 7.60
CA ASP A 63 -3.80 -12.75 7.33
C ASP A 63 -5.12 -12.38 8.02
N GLY A 64 -5.06 -11.61 9.10
CA GLY A 64 -6.24 -11.14 9.83
C GLY A 64 -6.75 -12.13 10.87
N SER A 65 -5.96 -13.14 11.21
CA SER A 65 -6.19 -14.04 12.34
C SER A 65 -6.26 -13.30 13.69
N LYS A 66 -5.58 -12.16 13.81
CA LYS A 66 -5.64 -11.24 14.94
C LYS A 66 -5.98 -9.83 14.49
N THR A 67 -6.85 -9.15 15.20
CA THR A 67 -7.19 -7.73 15.02
C THR A 67 -6.10 -6.81 15.57
N THR A 68 -6.07 -5.52 15.17
CA THR A 68 -5.07 -4.57 15.69
C THR A 68 -5.19 -4.40 17.21
N ALA A 69 -6.42 -4.48 17.74
CA ALA A 69 -6.66 -4.43 19.17
C ALA A 69 -6.09 -5.66 19.91
N GLU A 70 -6.16 -6.86 19.32
CA GLU A 70 -5.53 -8.06 19.86
C GLU A 70 -4.01 -7.98 19.85
N ILE A 71 -3.43 -7.54 18.74
CA ILE A 71 -1.99 -7.35 18.63
C ILE A 71 -1.49 -6.34 19.66
N TYR A 72 -2.26 -5.27 19.91
CA TYR A 72 -1.95 -4.31 20.96
C TYR A 72 -2.09 -4.92 22.37
N ARG A 73 -3.12 -5.75 22.62
CA ARG A 73 -3.26 -6.45 23.90
C ARG A 73 -2.06 -7.36 24.17
N ASP A 74 -1.60 -8.09 23.16
CA ASP A 74 -0.40 -8.93 23.26
C ASP A 74 0.82 -8.08 23.62
N TYR A 75 1.04 -6.94 22.94
CA TYR A 75 2.10 -6.00 23.26
C TYR A 75 2.04 -5.47 24.71
N VAL A 76 0.84 -5.14 25.18
CA VAL A 76 0.62 -4.68 26.56
C VAL A 76 0.98 -5.78 27.56
N ASN A 77 0.59 -7.02 27.28
CA ASN A 77 0.91 -8.18 28.13
C ASN A 77 2.44 -8.40 28.19
N ASP A 78 3.11 -8.44 27.04
CA ASP A 78 4.57 -8.62 26.96
C ASP A 78 5.33 -7.54 27.75
N ARG A 79 4.86 -6.29 27.70
CA ARG A 79 5.48 -5.18 28.44
C ARG A 79 5.19 -5.22 29.94
N ASN A 80 4.01 -5.67 30.33
CA ASN A 80 3.65 -5.85 31.74
C ASN A 80 4.49 -6.95 32.39
N GLU A 81 4.74 -8.07 31.70
CA GLU A 81 5.59 -9.15 32.21
C GLU A 81 7.02 -8.67 32.52
N ILE A 82 7.55 -7.77 31.69
CA ILE A 82 8.90 -7.21 31.84
C ILE A 82 8.89 -5.95 32.74
N ASN A 83 7.73 -5.54 33.27
CA ASN A 83 7.53 -4.34 34.09
C ASN A 83 8.10 -3.06 33.44
N ARG A 84 7.81 -2.86 32.14
CA ARG A 84 8.31 -1.73 31.35
C ARG A 84 7.17 -0.80 30.93
N PRO A 85 7.45 0.48 30.63
CA PRO A 85 6.42 1.43 30.20
C PRO A 85 5.78 1.00 28.87
N ILE A 86 4.48 1.30 28.74
CA ILE A 86 3.65 0.88 27.61
C ILE A 86 3.32 2.09 26.73
N ALA A 87 3.34 1.90 25.41
CA ALA A 87 2.84 2.90 24.46
C ALA A 87 1.31 2.98 24.48
N ASN A 88 0.75 4.19 24.34
CA ASN A 88 -0.70 4.36 24.14
C ASN A 88 -1.13 3.73 22.80
N TYR A 89 -2.32 3.12 22.76
CA TYR A 89 -2.97 2.58 21.56
C TYR A 89 -2.90 3.51 20.34
N VAL A 90 -3.13 4.82 20.50
CA VAL A 90 -3.08 5.76 19.36
C VAL A 90 -1.68 5.80 18.75
N MET A 91 -0.64 5.80 19.59
CA MET A 91 0.75 5.77 19.11
C MET A 91 1.06 4.43 18.45
N PHE A 92 0.64 3.33 19.08
CA PHE A 92 0.79 1.99 18.53
C PHE A 92 0.16 1.90 17.13
N TYR A 93 -1.09 2.34 16.99
CA TYR A 93 -1.86 2.33 15.75
C TYR A 93 -1.20 3.17 14.66
N ARG A 94 -0.65 4.34 15.00
CA ARG A 94 0.07 5.20 14.06
C ARG A 94 1.35 4.54 13.57
N ILE A 95 2.14 3.92 14.45
CA ILE A 95 3.34 3.18 14.02
C ILE A 95 2.93 2.00 13.11
N PHE A 96 1.87 1.27 13.48
CA PHE A 96 1.36 0.14 12.70
C PHE A 96 0.89 0.53 11.28
N THR A 97 0.21 1.67 11.14
CA THR A 97 -0.40 2.09 9.87
C THR A 97 0.45 3.08 9.06
N GLU A 98 1.15 4.02 9.68
CA GLU A 98 1.93 5.06 9.00
C GLU A 98 3.36 4.56 8.73
N GLU A 99 4.04 3.96 9.72
CA GLU A 99 5.44 3.52 9.56
C GLU A 99 5.54 2.17 8.85
N PHE A 100 4.82 1.15 9.33
CA PHE A 100 4.86 -0.19 8.73
C PHE A 100 3.90 -0.38 7.56
N ASN A 101 2.92 0.53 7.40
CA ASN A 101 1.90 0.45 6.35
C ASN A 101 1.28 -0.96 6.26
N ILE A 102 0.93 -1.52 7.42
CA ILE A 102 0.29 -2.84 7.51
C ILE A 102 -1.23 -2.66 7.45
N SER A 103 -1.88 -3.50 6.65
CA SER A 103 -3.33 -3.62 6.58
C SER A 103 -3.77 -5.08 6.71
N PHE A 104 -5.03 -5.28 7.08
CA PHE A 104 -5.64 -6.59 7.01
C PHE A 104 -5.82 -7.03 5.57
N PHE A 105 -5.48 -8.28 5.28
CA PHE A 105 -5.73 -8.87 3.98
C PHE A 105 -7.23 -9.04 3.79
N ASN A 106 -7.77 -8.32 2.81
CA ASN A 106 -9.15 -8.52 2.38
C ASN A 106 -9.13 -9.23 1.03
N PRO A 107 -9.67 -10.46 0.92
CA PRO A 107 -9.81 -11.16 -0.35
C PRO A 107 -10.44 -10.26 -1.42
N LYS A 108 -9.74 -10.02 -2.53
CA LYS A 108 -10.36 -9.42 -3.72
C LYS A 108 -11.36 -10.41 -4.31
N LYS A 109 -12.48 -9.91 -4.86
CA LYS A 109 -13.51 -10.74 -5.50
C LYS A 109 -12.96 -11.47 -6.75
N ASP A 110 -12.03 -10.86 -7.46
CA ASP A 110 -11.45 -11.40 -8.69
C ASP A 110 -10.07 -12.02 -8.42
N ARG A 111 -10.03 -13.20 -7.81
CA ARG A 111 -8.78 -13.98 -7.69
C ARG A 111 -8.58 -14.81 -8.95
N CYS A 112 -7.32 -14.94 -9.39
CA CYS A 112 -6.99 -15.84 -10.49
C CYS A 112 -7.18 -17.29 -10.06
N GLU A 113 -8.01 -18.04 -10.78
CA GLU A 113 -8.28 -19.45 -10.51
C GLU A 113 -7.00 -20.29 -10.47
N THR A 114 -6.05 -20.02 -11.37
CA THR A 114 -4.78 -20.76 -11.45
C THR A 114 -3.89 -20.49 -10.23
N CYS A 115 -3.83 -19.23 -9.75
CA CYS A 115 -3.08 -18.89 -8.55
C CYS A 115 -3.69 -19.51 -7.30
N VAL A 116 -5.03 -19.45 -7.18
CA VAL A 116 -5.75 -20.01 -6.03
C VAL A 116 -5.62 -21.54 -5.99
N ALA A 117 -5.71 -22.21 -7.14
CA ALA A 117 -5.53 -23.65 -7.23
C ALA A 117 -4.13 -24.09 -6.76
N PHE A 118 -3.08 -23.34 -7.11
CA PHE A 118 -1.72 -23.63 -6.65
C PHE A 118 -1.48 -23.31 -5.17
N GLU A 119 -2.08 -22.22 -4.67
CA GLU A 119 -2.00 -21.83 -3.25
C GLU A 119 -2.63 -22.89 -2.34
N ASN A 120 -3.77 -23.45 -2.74
CA ASN A 120 -4.51 -24.45 -1.98
C ASN A 120 -3.96 -25.89 -2.12
N ALA A 121 -3.13 -26.16 -3.13
CA ALA A 121 -2.55 -27.49 -3.35
C ALA A 121 -1.45 -27.81 -2.33
N THR A 122 -1.35 -29.08 -1.93
CA THR A 122 -0.32 -29.56 -1.00
C THR A 122 0.33 -30.85 -1.50
N GLY A 123 1.61 -31.07 -1.14
CA GLY A 123 2.35 -32.28 -1.51
C GLY A 123 2.50 -32.48 -3.02
N GLU A 124 2.22 -33.69 -3.50
CA GLU A 124 2.40 -34.14 -4.88
C GLU A 124 1.55 -33.34 -5.89
N GLU A 125 0.35 -32.91 -5.50
CA GLU A 125 -0.51 -32.07 -6.34
C GLU A 125 0.13 -30.71 -6.64
N LYS A 126 0.85 -30.15 -5.66
CA LYS A 126 1.54 -28.87 -5.82
C LYS A 126 2.72 -28.98 -6.77
N GLU A 127 3.48 -30.08 -6.70
CA GLU A 127 4.58 -30.34 -7.63
C GLU A 127 4.08 -30.48 -9.07
N ASN A 128 2.96 -31.17 -9.26
CA ASN A 128 2.31 -31.33 -10.56
C ASN A 128 1.76 -30.01 -11.14
N LEU A 129 1.27 -29.11 -10.28
CA LEU A 129 0.75 -27.80 -10.68
C LEU A 129 1.84 -26.74 -10.86
N ASN A 130 3.02 -26.95 -10.27
CA ASN A 130 4.16 -26.03 -10.33
C ASN A 130 4.54 -25.59 -11.76
N PRO A 131 4.72 -26.49 -12.76
CA PRO A 131 5.07 -26.07 -14.11
C PRO A 131 4.01 -25.16 -14.76
N LYS A 132 2.72 -25.43 -14.49
CA LYS A 132 1.60 -24.60 -14.98
C LYS A 132 1.60 -23.23 -14.31
N TYR A 133 1.87 -23.20 -13.00
CA TYR A 133 1.98 -21.96 -12.22
C TYR A 133 3.17 -21.09 -12.69
N GLU A 134 4.33 -21.68 -12.89
CA GLU A 134 5.52 -21.00 -13.41
C GLU A 134 5.29 -20.41 -14.81
N ASN A 135 4.60 -21.15 -15.69
CA ASN A 135 4.24 -20.62 -17.01
C ASN A 135 3.27 -19.43 -16.90
N HIS A 136 2.24 -19.54 -16.04
CA HIS A 136 1.33 -18.43 -15.77
C HIS A 136 2.05 -17.17 -15.28
N LEU A 137 3.05 -17.31 -14.40
CA LEU A 137 3.88 -16.18 -13.94
C LEU A 137 4.67 -15.56 -15.09
N LYS A 138 5.29 -16.38 -15.95
CA LYS A 138 6.04 -15.90 -17.12
C LYS A 138 5.15 -15.14 -18.10
N GLU A 139 3.98 -15.68 -18.44
CA GLU A 139 3.02 -15.03 -19.36
C GLU A 139 2.52 -13.70 -18.79
N LYS A 140 2.21 -13.67 -17.49
CA LYS A 140 1.84 -12.44 -16.79
C LYS A 140 2.92 -11.37 -16.91
N ASP A 141 4.18 -11.73 -16.69
CA ASP A 141 5.30 -10.79 -16.75
C ASP A 141 5.60 -10.33 -18.17
N LEU A 142 5.48 -11.23 -19.16
CA LEU A 142 5.57 -10.87 -20.58
C LEU A 142 4.48 -9.86 -20.96
N SER A 143 3.23 -10.10 -20.58
CA SER A 143 2.12 -9.18 -20.84
C SER A 143 2.36 -7.80 -20.20
N ARG A 144 2.92 -7.73 -18.99
CA ARG A 144 3.29 -6.47 -18.34
C ARG A 144 4.39 -5.72 -19.11
N LYS A 145 5.44 -6.43 -19.52
CA LYS A 145 6.55 -5.87 -20.32
C LYS A 145 6.07 -5.35 -21.67
N GLU A 146 5.20 -6.09 -22.37
CA GLU A 146 4.59 -5.61 -23.62
C GLU A 146 3.76 -4.36 -23.39
N LYS A 147 2.92 -4.34 -22.35
CA LYS A 147 2.12 -3.15 -21.99
C LYS A 147 2.99 -1.93 -21.68
N GLU A 148 4.12 -2.10 -20.99
CA GLU A 148 5.08 -1.02 -20.74
C GLU A 148 5.73 -0.52 -22.02
N ARG A 149 6.10 -1.44 -22.91
CA ARG A 149 6.61 -1.11 -24.25
C ARG A 149 5.60 -0.28 -25.05
N ASP A 150 4.32 -0.67 -25.00
CA ASP A 150 3.24 0.03 -25.68
C ASP A 150 3.00 1.42 -25.09
N LYS A 151 3.04 1.57 -23.76
CA LYS A 151 3.00 2.89 -23.10
C LYS A 151 4.14 3.80 -23.54
N GLY A 152 5.35 3.27 -23.69
CA GLY A 152 6.52 4.03 -24.11
C GLY A 152 6.51 4.41 -25.60
N ARG A 153 5.79 3.65 -26.44
CA ARG A 153 5.65 3.89 -27.88
C ARG A 153 4.46 4.78 -28.24
N ALA A 154 3.47 4.91 -27.35
CA ALA A 154 2.30 5.72 -27.59
C ALA A 154 2.61 7.21 -27.52
N SER A 155 2.28 7.96 -28.58
CA SER A 155 2.10 9.41 -28.48
C SER A 155 0.78 9.72 -27.76
N GLU A 156 0.71 10.88 -27.12
CA GLU A 156 -0.41 11.34 -26.26
C GLU A 156 -1.80 11.24 -26.93
N THR A 157 -1.85 11.21 -28.27
CA THR A 157 -3.08 11.10 -29.08
C THR A 157 -3.70 9.70 -29.13
N LEU A 158 -2.97 8.61 -28.88
CA LEU A 158 -3.49 7.23 -29.00
C LEU A 158 -4.19 6.72 -27.73
N LEU A 159 -4.00 7.37 -26.58
CA LEU A 159 -4.57 6.93 -25.29
C LEU A 159 -6.08 7.20 -25.16
N ILE A 160 -6.63 8.10 -26.00
CA ILE A 160 -8.02 8.57 -25.90
C ILE A 160 -9.01 7.57 -26.56
N ASN A 161 -8.57 6.76 -27.52
CA ASN A 161 -9.50 6.01 -28.40
C ASN A 161 -10.04 4.69 -27.83
N LEU A 162 -9.51 4.16 -26.72
CA LEU A 162 -10.03 2.88 -26.18
C LEU A 162 -11.32 3.06 -25.35
N PHE A 163 -11.51 4.20 -24.70
CA PHE A 163 -12.75 4.48 -23.95
C PHE A 163 -13.94 4.79 -24.87
N SER A 164 -13.69 5.35 -26.06
CA SER A 164 -14.74 5.67 -27.05
C SER A 164 -15.26 4.45 -27.82
N LEU A 165 -14.46 3.38 -27.95
CA LEU A 165 -14.82 2.18 -28.73
C LEU A 165 -15.61 1.12 -27.95
N LEU A 166 -15.79 1.31 -26.63
CA LEU A 166 -16.53 0.39 -25.75
C LEU A 166 -17.90 0.91 -25.31
N GLU A 167 -18.43 1.95 -25.96
CA GLU A 167 -19.84 2.33 -25.80
C GLU A 167 -20.73 1.29 -26.47
N VAL A 168 -20.98 0.19 -25.76
CA VAL A 168 -22.07 -0.73 -26.08
C VAL A 168 -23.36 0.10 -26.09
N PRO A 169 -24.10 0.16 -27.22
CA PRO A 169 -25.32 0.93 -27.27
C PRO A 169 -26.26 0.42 -26.18
N LYS A 170 -26.65 1.31 -25.26
CA LYS A 170 -27.67 1.04 -24.25
C LYS A 170 -28.93 0.62 -25.02
N ARG A 171 -29.25 -0.67 -24.96
CA ARG A 171 -30.47 -1.24 -25.51
C ARG A 171 -31.64 -0.41 -24.96
N LEU A 172 -32.33 0.33 -25.84
CA LEU A 172 -33.53 1.07 -25.49
C LEU A 172 -34.49 0.10 -24.79
N ALA A 173 -34.76 0.32 -23.51
CA ALA A 173 -35.86 -0.34 -22.82
C ALA A 173 -37.15 0.17 -23.48
N LEU A 174 -37.85 -0.72 -24.18
CA LEU A 174 -39.21 -0.42 -24.65
C LEU A 174 -40.13 -0.37 -23.42
N PRO A 175 -40.91 0.71 -23.25
CA PRO A 175 -41.88 0.79 -22.16
C PRO A 175 -43.00 -0.24 -22.39
N ILE A 176 -43.41 -0.88 -21.30
CA ILE A 176 -44.58 -1.78 -21.20
C ILE A 176 -45.86 -0.95 -21.27
#